data_AF-A0A1F6EZX9-F1
#
_entry.id   AF-A0A1F6EZX9-F1
#
_cell.length_a   1.000
_cell.length_b   1.000
_cell.length_c   1.000
_cell.angle_alpha   90.00
_cell.angle_beta   90.00
_cell.angle_gamma   90.00
#
_symmetry.space_group_name_H-M   'P 1'
#
loop_
_entity.id
_entity.type
_entity.pdbx_description
1 polymer ?
#
loop_
_entity_poly.entity_id
_entity_poly.type
_entity_poly.pdbx_seq_one_letter_code
_entity_poly.pdbx_strand_id
1 'polypeptide(L)'
;MNLDSLTSLFAAVPTDWMIIGSFAILAAFDCVRSGARRVCTLALALPPTVILAESLSKAEILGGITGQFSTPMLEAVLFGILLVGMYVLIARIGLSWGEEAGQTIQAALAGVALTAIVVTIWIATPALDQLWNFGPQVQQIFGESYRFFWLLGSFAALAFVRS
;
A
#
# COMPACT_ATOMS: atom_id res chain seq x y z
N MET A 1 -19.67 -15.73 23.74
CA MET A 1 -19.36 -14.50 22.95
C MET A 1 -20.61 -14.19 22.14
N ASN A 2 -21.39 -13.17 22.52
CA ASN A 2 -22.64 -12.84 21.84
C ASN A 2 -22.34 -12.25 20.46
N LEU A 3 -22.88 -12.86 19.41
CA LEU A 3 -22.79 -12.34 18.05
C LEU A 3 -23.35 -10.92 17.95
N ASP A 4 -24.37 -10.59 18.74
CA ASP A 4 -24.98 -9.24 18.84
C ASP A 4 -24.02 -8.17 19.40
N SER A 5 -23.09 -8.57 20.25
CA SER A 5 -22.07 -7.66 20.79
C SER A 5 -20.94 -7.42 19.78
N LEU A 6 -20.66 -8.39 18.91
CA LEU A 6 -19.70 -8.21 17.81
C LEU A 6 -20.31 -7.35 16.70
N THR A 7 -21.55 -7.61 16.29
CA THR A 7 -22.22 -6.84 15.23
C THR A 7 -22.44 -5.38 15.61
N SER A 8 -22.73 -5.08 16.88
CA SER A 8 -22.85 -3.69 17.36
C SER A 8 -21.51 -2.95 17.43
N LEU A 9 -20.40 -3.64 17.71
CA LEU A 9 -19.05 -3.08 17.60
C LEU A 9 -18.67 -2.81 16.14
N PHE A 10 -18.96 -3.75 15.22
CA PHE A 10 -18.69 -3.57 13.78
C PHE A 10 -19.56 -2.49 13.12
N ALA A 11 -20.80 -2.30 13.58
CA ALA A 11 -21.68 -1.24 13.09
C ALA A 11 -21.20 0.18 13.49
N ALA A 12 -20.38 0.29 14.54
CA ALA A 12 -19.85 1.56 15.02
C ALA A 12 -18.50 1.95 14.38
N VAL A 13 -17.80 1.01 13.74
CA VAL A 13 -16.50 1.27 13.10
C VAL A 13 -16.73 1.72 11.65
N PRO A 14 -16.21 2.88 11.23
CA PRO A 14 -16.30 3.31 9.84
C PRO A 14 -15.67 2.26 8.90
N THR A 15 -16.32 2.00 7.77
CA THR A 15 -15.90 0.98 6.79
C THR A 15 -14.43 1.10 6.37
N ASP A 16 -13.91 2.32 6.27
CA ASP A 16 -12.52 2.59 5.93
C ASP A 16 -11.53 1.93 6.90
N TRP A 17 -11.79 2.02 8.21
CA TRP A 17 -10.93 1.42 9.23
C TRP A 17 -10.99 -0.10 9.21
N MET A 18 -12.14 -0.68 8.82
CA MET A 18 -12.24 -2.12 8.61
C MET A 18 -11.38 -2.56 7.42
N ILE A 19 -11.38 -1.82 6.31
CA ILE A 19 -10.56 -2.10 5.12
C ILE A 19 -9.07 -2.00 5.46
N ILE A 20 -8.67 -0.88 6.09
CA ILE A 20 -7.29 -0.62 6.50
C ILE A 20 -6.80 -1.71 7.48
N GLY A 21 -7.59 -2.01 8.52
CA GLY A 21 -7.25 -3.03 9.50
C GLY A 21 -7.15 -4.44 8.91
N SER A 22 -8.07 -4.81 8.00
CA SER A 22 -8.04 -6.10 7.31
C SER A 22 -6.78 -6.23 6.46
N PHE A 23 -6.42 -5.19 5.72
CA PHE A 23 -5.20 -5.18 4.91
C PHE A 23 -3.94 -5.32 5.78
N ALA A 24 -3.87 -4.59 6.90
CA ALA A 24 -2.75 -4.69 7.85
C ALA A 24 -2.58 -6.09 8.42
N ILE A 25 -3.69 -6.74 8.79
CA ILE A 25 -3.70 -8.11 9.31
C ILE A 25 -3.22 -9.10 8.24
N LEU A 26 -3.74 -9.01 7.01
CA LEU A 26 -3.34 -9.87 5.90
C LEU A 26 -1.85 -9.71 5.56
N ALA A 27 -1.36 -8.46 5.52
CA ALA A 27 0.05 -8.16 5.30
C ALA A 27 0.94 -8.72 6.42
N ALA A 28 0.51 -8.58 7.68
CA ALA A 28 1.22 -9.17 8.81
C ALA A 28 1.27 -10.70 8.72
N PHE A 29 0.16 -11.36 8.36
CA PHE A 29 0.14 -12.81 8.16
C PHE A 29 1.05 -13.27 7.00
N ASP A 30 1.07 -12.54 5.88
CA ASP A 30 2.01 -12.84 4.79
C ASP A 30 3.46 -12.65 5.24
N CYS A 31 3.75 -11.65 6.07
CA CYS A 31 5.06 -11.44 6.67
C CYS A 31 5.47 -12.57 7.63
N VAL A 32 4.56 -13.06 8.48
CA VAL A 32 4.82 -14.22 9.34
C VAL A 32 5.12 -15.47 8.50
N ARG A 33 4.36 -15.67 7.42
CA ARG A 33 4.48 -16.87 6.59
C ARG A 33 5.69 -16.87 5.66
N SER A 34 6.02 -15.74 5.06
CA SER A 34 7.00 -15.63 3.96
C SER A 34 8.20 -14.74 4.28
N GLY A 35 8.26 -14.20 5.50
CA GLY A 35 9.26 -13.23 5.94
C GLY A 35 8.98 -11.82 5.43
N ALA A 36 9.83 -10.87 5.84
CA ALA A 36 9.70 -9.47 5.49
C ALA A 36 9.91 -9.17 3.99
N ARG A 37 10.47 -10.12 3.23
CA ARG A 37 10.84 -9.93 1.82
C ARG A 37 9.70 -9.38 0.97
N ARG A 38 8.53 -10.00 0.99
CA ARG A 38 7.40 -9.63 0.10
C ARG A 38 6.83 -8.27 0.46
N VAL A 39 6.61 -8.04 1.75
CA VAL A 39 6.10 -6.78 2.30
C VAL A 39 7.05 -5.63 1.98
N CYS A 40 8.35 -5.80 2.22
CA CYS A 40 9.35 -4.76 1.90
C CYS A 40 9.51 -4.53 0.40
N THR A 41 9.44 -5.59 -0.43
CA THR A 41 9.49 -5.45 -1.89
C THR A 41 8.28 -4.66 -2.40
N LEU A 42 7.08 -4.95 -1.88
CA LEU A 42 5.87 -4.22 -2.25
C LEU A 42 5.93 -2.75 -1.79
N ALA A 43 6.38 -2.51 -0.56
CA ALA A 43 6.56 -1.16 -0.02
C ALA A 43 7.53 -0.33 -0.88
N LEU A 44 8.63 -0.93 -1.36
CA LEU A 44 9.59 -0.25 -2.24
C LEU A 44 9.07 -0.10 -3.68
N ALA A 45 8.17 -0.96 -4.14
CA ALA A 45 7.61 -0.89 -5.49
C ALA A 45 6.57 0.22 -5.65
N LEU A 46 5.86 0.58 -4.58
CA LEU A 46 4.78 1.57 -4.65
C LEU A 46 5.25 2.97 -5.06
N PRO A 47 6.27 3.61 -4.42
CA PRO A 47 6.72 4.96 -4.82
C PRO A 47 7.16 5.08 -6.29
N PRO A 48 8.04 4.21 -6.84
CA PRO A 48 8.43 4.32 -8.24
C PRO A 48 7.26 4.05 -9.20
N THR A 49 6.26 3.25 -8.79
CA THR A 49 5.04 3.05 -9.58
C THR A 49 4.25 4.35 -9.75
N VAL A 50 4.12 5.15 -8.67
CA VAL A 50 3.46 6.47 -8.73
C VAL A 50 4.21 7.39 -9.71
N ILE A 51 5.54 7.45 -9.59
CA ILE A 51 6.38 8.28 -10.47
C ILE A 51 6.24 7.84 -11.93
N LEU A 52 6.23 6.53 -12.20
CA LEU A 52 6.05 6.00 -13.54
C LEU A 52 4.66 6.29 -14.10
N ALA A 53 3.61 6.16 -13.28
CA ALA A 53 2.23 6.46 -13.69
C ALA A 53 2.08 7.94 -14.08
N GLU A 54 2.63 8.86 -13.28
CA GLU A 54 2.65 10.30 -13.59
C GLU A 54 3.47 10.62 -14.86
N SER A 55 4.56 9.89 -15.07
CA SER A 55 5.45 10.09 -16.21
C SER A 55 4.91 9.49 -17.52
N LEU A 56 4.06 8.45 -17.43
CA LEU A 56 3.56 7.73 -18.61
C LEU A 56 2.69 8.63 -19.50
N SER A 57 1.87 9.48 -18.89
CA SER A 57 1.03 10.46 -19.61
C SER A 57 1.85 11.48 -20.41
N LYS A 58 3.13 11.66 -20.05
CA LYS A 58 4.06 12.60 -20.70
C LYS A 58 5.03 11.91 -21.66
N ALA A 59 5.02 10.58 -21.73
CA ALA A 59 5.92 9.82 -22.59
C ALA A 59 5.43 9.83 -24.04
N GLU A 60 6.26 10.29 -24.97
CA GLU A 60 5.91 10.53 -26.39
C GLU A 60 5.36 9.29 -27.12
N ILE A 61 5.84 8.09 -26.76
CA ILE A 61 5.45 6.82 -27.39
C ILE A 61 4.24 6.16 -26.70
N LEU A 62 4.11 6.34 -25.38
CA LEU A 62 3.08 5.67 -24.56
C LEU A 62 1.88 6.57 -24.25
N GLY A 63 2.00 7.89 -24.44
CA GLY A 63 0.96 8.87 -24.15
C GLY A 63 -0.32 8.65 -24.98
N GLY A 64 -0.17 8.16 -26.22
CA GLY A 64 -1.30 7.79 -27.07
C GLY A 64 -2.08 6.57 -26.58
N ILE A 65 -1.42 5.67 -25.85
CA ILE A 65 -2.04 4.49 -25.21
C ILE A 65 -2.73 4.93 -23.91
N THR A 66 -2.09 5.78 -23.09
CA THR A 66 -2.71 6.30 -21.85
C THR A 66 -3.95 7.13 -22.11
N GLY A 67 -4.02 7.86 -23.24
CA GLY A 67 -5.21 8.61 -23.64
C GLY A 67 -6.45 7.75 -23.90
N GLN A 68 -6.29 6.43 -24.06
CA GLN A 68 -7.41 5.48 -24.19
C GLN A 68 -7.96 5.02 -22.82
N PHE A 69 -7.20 5.20 -21.74
CA PHE A 69 -7.61 4.87 -20.37
C PHE A 69 -8.33 6.08 -19.77
N SER A 70 -9.50 6.42 -20.30
CA SER A 70 -10.26 7.60 -19.88
C SER A 70 -11.17 7.37 -18.66
N THR A 71 -11.22 6.15 -18.14
CA THR A 71 -12.03 5.82 -16.95
C THR A 71 -11.12 5.56 -15.74
N PRO A 72 -11.55 5.94 -14.52
CA PRO A 72 -10.72 5.78 -13.32
C PRO A 72 -10.35 4.31 -13.05
N MET A 73 -11.26 3.39 -13.40
CA MET A 73 -11.03 1.95 -13.30
C MET A 73 -9.89 1.49 -14.22
N LEU A 74 -9.85 2.00 -15.46
CA LEU A 74 -8.81 1.68 -16.44
C LEU A 74 -7.45 2.24 -15.99
N GLU A 75 -7.42 3.47 -15.46
CA GLU A 75 -6.20 4.05 -14.89
C GLU A 75 -5.69 3.25 -13.67
N ALA A 76 -6.60 2.78 -12.80
CA ALA A 76 -6.25 1.91 -11.68
C ALA A 76 -5.68 0.55 -12.15
N VAL A 77 -6.22 -0.02 -13.24
CA VAL A 77 -5.67 -1.25 -13.85
C VAL A 77 -4.27 -1.01 -14.38
N LEU A 78 -4.03 0.11 -15.08
CA LEU A 78 -2.71 0.49 -15.57
C LEU A 78 -1.71 0.66 -14.41
N PHE A 79 -2.13 1.35 -13.34
CA PHE A 79 -1.34 1.47 -12.11
C PHE A 79 -1.00 0.09 -11.53
N GLY A 80 -1.96 -0.83 -11.49
CA GLY A 80 -1.73 -2.21 -11.06
C GLY A 80 -0.72 -2.97 -11.92
N ILE A 81 -0.78 -2.81 -13.25
CA ILE A 81 0.21 -3.41 -14.18
C ILE A 81 1.61 -2.86 -13.91
N LEU A 82 1.74 -1.54 -13.75
CA LEU A 82 3.01 -0.90 -13.42
C LEU A 82 3.55 -1.36 -12.06
N LEU A 83 2.66 -1.50 -11.06
CA LEU A 83 3.03 -1.99 -9.74
C LEU A 83 3.58 -3.41 -9.79
N VAL A 84 2.93 -4.30 -10.53
CA VAL A 84 3.41 -5.67 -10.73
C VAL A 84 4.76 -5.67 -11.44
N GLY A 85 4.93 -4.86 -12.48
CA GLY A 85 6.20 -4.68 -13.16
C GLY A 85 7.32 -4.23 -12.21
N MET A 86 7.07 -3.18 -11.43
CA MET A 86 8.02 -2.66 -10.44
C MET A 86 8.33 -3.64 -9.33
N TYR A 87 7.31 -4.36 -8.84
CA TYR A 87 7.50 -5.41 -7.85
C TYR A 87 8.45 -6.50 -8.38
N VAL A 88 8.25 -6.98 -9.61
CA VAL A 88 9.12 -7.98 -10.23
C VAL A 88 10.54 -7.43 -10.42
N LEU A 89 10.69 -6.19 -10.88
CA LEU A 89 12.02 -5.57 -11.06
C LEU A 89 12.77 -5.47 -9.72
N ILE A 90 12.13 -4.95 -8.67
CA ILE A 90 12.76 -4.83 -7.34
C ILE A 90 13.05 -6.20 -6.75
N ALA A 91 12.15 -7.18 -6.93
CA ALA A 91 12.38 -8.56 -6.48
C ALA A 91 13.60 -9.20 -7.18
N ARG A 92 13.91 -8.79 -8.41
CA ARG A 92 15.01 -9.30 -9.24
C ARG A 92 16.35 -8.58 -9.00
N ILE A 93 16.35 -7.34 -8.52
CA ILE A 93 17.57 -6.59 -8.18
C ILE A 93 18.40 -7.26 -7.06
N GLY A 94 17.86 -8.31 -6.41
CA GLY A 94 18.67 -9.20 -5.57
C GLY A 94 19.02 -8.58 -4.22
N LEU A 95 18.14 -7.75 -3.67
CA LEU A 95 18.24 -7.28 -2.29
C LEU A 95 18.23 -8.52 -1.37
N SER A 96 19.28 -8.69 -0.56
CA SER A 96 19.27 -9.68 0.52
C SER A 96 18.27 -9.23 1.58
N TRP A 97 17.20 -9.99 1.73
CA TRP A 97 16.19 -9.80 2.76
C TRP A 97 16.58 -10.72 3.92
N GLY A 98 16.63 -10.19 5.15
CA GLY A 98 17.05 -10.96 6.33
C GLY A 98 16.29 -12.28 6.46
N GLU A 99 16.96 -13.31 6.97
CA GLU A 99 16.46 -14.70 7.05
C GLU A 99 15.43 -14.92 8.17
N GLU A 100 15.06 -13.89 8.93
CA GLU A 100 14.20 -14.04 10.11
C GLU A 100 12.71 -14.12 9.75
N ALA A 101 12.29 -15.31 9.30
CA ALA A 101 10.90 -15.71 9.38
C ALA A 101 10.53 -15.99 10.85
N GLY A 102 9.52 -15.30 11.40
CA GLY A 102 8.82 -15.77 12.60
C GLY A 102 8.68 -14.81 13.78
N GLN A 103 9.16 -13.57 13.74
CA GLN A 103 8.91 -12.62 14.82
C GLN A 103 7.54 -11.94 14.65
N THR A 104 6.53 -12.41 15.38
CA THR A 104 5.13 -11.92 15.30
C THR A 104 5.01 -10.40 15.48
N ILE A 105 5.83 -9.81 16.36
CA ILE A 105 5.83 -8.35 16.60
C ILE A 105 6.38 -7.59 15.40
N GLN A 106 7.49 -8.06 14.81
CA GLN A 106 8.05 -7.46 13.61
C GLN A 106 7.08 -7.60 12.42
N ALA A 107 6.39 -8.73 12.29
CA ALA A 107 5.39 -8.94 11.26
C ALA A 107 4.18 -8.01 11.41
N ALA A 108 3.70 -7.78 12.64
CA ALA A 108 2.65 -6.80 12.91
C ALA A 108 3.10 -5.39 12.52
N LEU A 109 4.32 -4.99 12.91
CA LEU A 109 4.90 -3.71 12.54
C LEU A 109 5.04 -3.56 11.01
N ALA A 110 5.47 -4.61 10.32
CA ALA A 110 5.58 -4.64 8.87
C ALA A 110 4.23 -4.46 8.18
N GLY A 111 3.20 -5.16 8.66
CA GLY A 111 1.84 -5.06 8.15
C GLY A 111 1.29 -3.64 8.31
N VAL A 112 1.45 -3.03 9.48
CA VAL A 112 1.01 -1.65 9.73
C VAL A 112 1.79 -0.65 8.86
N ALA A 113 3.11 -0.79 8.76
CA ALA A 113 3.94 0.09 7.95
C ALA A 113 3.60 0.02 6.45
N LEU A 114 3.45 -1.20 5.91
CA LEU A 114 3.01 -1.36 4.52
C LEU A 114 1.62 -0.77 4.29
N THR A 115 0.70 -0.97 5.24
CA THR A 115 -0.65 -0.41 5.15
C THR A 115 -0.62 1.11 5.11
N ALA A 116 0.16 1.74 5.99
CA ALA A 116 0.32 3.19 5.99
C ALA A 116 0.85 3.69 4.64
N ILE A 117 1.86 3.02 4.06
CA ILE A 117 2.39 3.35 2.73
C ILE A 117 1.29 3.24 1.67
N VAL A 118 0.55 2.13 1.65
CA VAL A 118 -0.53 1.88 0.68
C VAL A 118 -1.62 2.93 0.79
N VAL A 119 -2.12 3.23 1.99
CA VAL A 119 -3.18 4.22 2.22
C VAL A 119 -2.72 5.63 1.82
N THR A 120 -1.51 6.01 2.23
CA THR A 120 -0.93 7.31 1.87
C THR A 120 -0.75 7.46 0.36
N ILE A 121 -0.29 6.41 -0.33
CA ILE A 121 -0.13 6.45 -1.79
C ILE A 121 -1.48 6.41 -2.51
N TRP A 122 -2.46 5.67 -1.97
CA TRP A 122 -3.81 5.63 -2.52
C TRP A 122 -4.45 7.02 -2.53
N ILE A 123 -4.42 7.72 -1.40
CA ILE A 123 -4.98 9.08 -1.26
C ILE A 123 -4.22 10.07 -2.14
N ALA A 124 -2.90 9.92 -2.29
CA ALA A 124 -2.09 10.79 -3.14
C ALA A 124 -2.29 10.53 -4.65
N THR A 125 -2.90 9.41 -5.05
CA THR A 125 -3.07 9.02 -6.46
C THR A 125 -4.50 9.31 -6.91
N PRO A 126 -4.73 10.31 -7.78
CA PRO A 126 -6.09 10.73 -8.15
C PRO A 126 -6.98 9.61 -8.72
N ALA A 127 -6.42 8.73 -9.55
CA ALA A 127 -7.14 7.60 -10.12
C ALA A 127 -7.65 6.60 -9.06
N LEU A 128 -6.87 6.40 -7.99
CA LEU A 128 -7.22 5.49 -6.90
C LEU A 128 -8.22 6.14 -5.94
N ASP A 129 -8.04 7.42 -5.64
CA ASP A 129 -8.98 8.18 -4.80
C ASP A 129 -10.39 8.27 -5.43
N GLN A 130 -10.48 8.33 -6.77
CA GLN A 130 -11.75 8.26 -7.49
C GLN A 130 -12.41 6.87 -7.42
N LEU A 131 -11.63 5.80 -7.27
CA LEU A 131 -12.14 4.43 -7.13
C LEU A 131 -12.68 4.18 -5.71
N TRP A 132 -11.96 4.65 -4.70
CA TRP A 132 -12.39 4.64 -3.31
C TRP A 132 -11.92 5.90 -2.61
N ASN A 133 -12.85 6.81 -2.34
CA ASN A 133 -12.57 8.03 -1.59
C ASN A 133 -12.74 7.73 -0.09
N PHE A 134 -11.61 7.71 0.63
CA PHE A 134 -11.62 7.50 2.07
C PHE A 134 -12.33 8.63 2.80
N GLY A 135 -12.99 8.35 3.91
CA GLY A 135 -13.69 9.34 4.70
C GLY A 135 -12.77 10.42 5.31
N PRO A 136 -13.34 11.54 5.80
CA PRO A 136 -12.57 12.70 6.27
C PRO A 136 -11.55 12.39 7.37
N GLN A 137 -11.85 11.42 8.24
CA GLN A 137 -10.95 11.02 9.34
C GLN A 137 -9.65 10.41 8.80
N VAL A 138 -9.75 9.52 7.81
CA VAL A 138 -8.57 8.88 7.21
C VAL A 138 -7.78 9.89 6.39
N GLN A 139 -8.46 10.76 5.63
CA GLN A 139 -7.80 11.86 4.90
C GLN A 139 -7.09 12.85 5.83
N GLN A 140 -7.63 13.12 7.02
CA GLN A 140 -6.96 13.98 8.01
C GLN A 140 -5.68 13.36 8.55
N ILE A 141 -5.64 12.03 8.71
CA ILE A 141 -4.48 11.31 9.27
C ILE A 141 -3.43 11.05 8.20
N PHE A 142 -3.83 10.54 7.03
CA PHE A 142 -2.94 10.09 5.96
C PHE A 142 -2.83 11.06 4.77
N GLY A 143 -3.44 12.23 4.87
CA GLY A 143 -3.45 13.24 3.83
C GLY A 143 -2.09 13.90 3.60
N GLU A 144 -2.07 14.82 2.64
CA GLU A 144 -0.85 15.41 2.09
C GLU A 144 0.07 16.04 3.16
N SER A 145 -0.50 16.71 4.16
CA SER A 145 0.25 17.36 5.24
C SER A 145 1.12 16.41 6.06
N TYR A 146 0.73 15.13 6.17
CA TYR A 146 1.44 14.12 6.97
C TYR A 146 2.12 13.04 6.12
N ARG A 147 1.95 13.09 4.80
CA ARG A 147 2.48 12.10 3.85
C ARG A 147 3.97 11.83 4.05
N PHE A 148 4.77 12.89 4.19
CA PHE A 148 6.21 12.76 4.42
C PHE A 148 6.52 11.92 5.67
N PHE A 149 5.86 12.19 6.79
CA PHE A 149 6.09 11.49 8.05
C PHE A 149 5.61 10.04 8.01
N TRP A 150 4.48 9.77 7.36
CA TRP A 150 3.99 8.41 7.19
C TRP A 150 4.91 7.56 6.33
N LEU A 151 5.38 8.09 5.20
CA LEU A 151 6.32 7.38 4.35
C LEU A 151 7.67 7.17 5.06
N LEU A 152 8.24 8.22 5.65
CA LEU A 152 9.52 8.13 6.36
C LEU A 152 9.45 7.14 7.54
N GLY A 153 8.42 7.27 8.39
CA GLY A 153 8.23 6.40 9.55
C GLY A 153 7.99 4.95 9.14
N SER A 154 7.21 4.72 8.08
CA SER A 154 6.94 3.36 7.59
C SER A 154 8.17 2.71 6.97
N PHE A 155 8.97 3.44 6.19
CA PHE A 155 10.23 2.91 5.66
C PHE A 155 11.26 2.66 6.77
N ALA A 156 11.33 3.51 7.80
CA ALA A 156 12.17 3.28 8.97
C ALA A 156 11.71 2.02 9.74
N ALA A 157 10.40 1.84 9.94
CA ALA A 157 9.84 0.65 10.58
C ALA A 157 10.16 -0.63 9.77
N LEU A 158 10.00 -0.59 8.44
CA LEU A 158 10.36 -1.71 7.56
C LEU A 158 11.87 -1.99 7.54
N ALA A 159 12.72 -0.96 7.67
CA ALA A 159 14.16 -1.13 7.79
C ALA A 159 14.53 -1.84 9.10
N PHE A 160 13.86 -1.53 10.21
CA PHE A 160 14.03 -2.23 11.49
C PHE A 160 13.49 -3.67 11.46
N VAL A 161 12.37 -3.91 10.78
CA VAL A 161 11.86 -5.28 10.59
C VAL A 161 12.81 -6.14 9.75
N ARG A 162 13.58 -5.50 8.85
CA ARG A 162 14.55 -6.19 8.00
C ARG A 162 15.86 -6.55 8.74
N SER A 163 16.27 -5.73 9.71
CA SER A 163 17.56 -5.85 10.41
C SER A 163 17.55 -6.96 11.44
#